data_AF-A0A7J9B1N0-F1
#
_entry.id   AF-A0A7J9B1N0-F1
#
_cell.length_a   1.000
_cell.length_b   1.000
_cell.length_c   1.000
_cell.angle_alpha   90.00
_cell.angle_beta   90.00
_cell.angle_gamma   90.00
#
_symmetry.space_group_name_H-M   'P 1'
#
loop_
_entity.id
_entity.type
_entity.pdbx_description
1 polymer ?
#
loop_
_entity_poly.entity_id
_entity_poly.type
_entity_poly.pdbx_seq_one_letter_code
_entity_poly.pdbx_strand_id
1 'polypeptide(L)'
;MKLGALIAKATLTIYNEIIKKTSSPQLLKALNYCVEAYKYASLSFEMVFSKLVEDPQTANYDVTVMDPEITNCEKELLDAK
;
A
#
# COMPACT_ATOMS: atom_id res chain seq x y z
N MET A 1 11.21 7.71 -3.64
CA MET A 1 11.04 6.60 -2.68
C MET A 1 10.63 7.07 -1.27
N LYS A 2 11.38 7.94 -0.57
CA LYS A 2 10.99 8.45 0.77
C LYS A 2 9.57 9.01 0.86
N LEU A 3 9.15 9.85 -0.10
CA LEU A 3 7.79 10.37 -0.15
C LEU A 3 6.74 9.25 -0.31
N GLY A 4 7.03 8.25 -1.14
CA GLY A 4 6.16 7.07 -1.32
C GLY A 4 5.97 6.30 -0.02
N ALA A 5 7.05 6.05 0.73
CA ALA A 5 6.97 5.41 2.06
C ALA A 5 6.14 6.24 3.05
N LEU A 6 6.31 7.58 3.07
CA LEU A 6 5.54 8.47 3.93
C LEU A 6 4.04 8.45 3.60
N ILE A 7 3.69 8.53 2.31
CA ILE A 7 2.31 8.45 1.85
C ILE A 7 1.72 7.09 2.21
N ALA A 8 2.45 6.00 1.95
CA ALA A 8 1.98 4.65 2.25
C ALA A 8 1.67 4.46 3.74
N LYS A 9 2.54 4.98 4.63
CA LYS A 9 2.32 4.98 6.08
C LYS A 9 1.11 5.81 6.48
N ALA A 10 0.96 7.01 5.91
CA ALA A 10 -0.18 7.87 6.20
C ALA A 10 -1.52 7.21 5.80
N THR A 11 -1.56 6.62 4.60
CA THR A 11 -2.74 5.88 4.12
C THR A 11 -3.04 4.66 5.00
N LEU A 12 -2.02 3.90 5.42
CA LEU A 12 -2.17 2.80 6.37
C LEU A 12 -2.81 3.26 7.69
N THR A 13 -2.39 4.41 8.23
CA THR A 13 -3.02 4.99 9.43
C THR A 13 -4.48 5.31 9.19
N ILE A 14 -4.82 5.91 8.05
CA ILE A 14 -6.21 6.24 7.69
C ILE A 14 -7.07 4.97 7.61
N TYR A 15 -6.62 3.92 6.93
CA TYR A 15 -7.37 2.67 6.84
C TYR A 15 -7.60 2.02 8.20
N ASN A 16 -6.58 1.98 9.06
CA ASN A 16 -6.75 1.47 10.42
C ASN A 16 -7.78 2.26 11.23
N GLU A 17 -7.86 3.58 11.05
CA GLU A 17 -8.89 4.40 11.69
C GLU A 17 -10.30 4.17 11.13
N ILE A 18 -10.43 3.89 9.83
CA ILE A 18 -11.71 3.54 9.22
C ILE A 18 -12.18 2.15 9.68
N ILE A 19 -11.28 1.16 9.74
CA ILE A 19 -11.58 -0.21 10.22
C ILE A 19 -12.21 -0.18 11.62
N LYS A 20 -11.72 0.67 12.51
CA LYS A 20 -12.26 0.83 13.88
C LYS A 20 -13.70 1.34 13.91
N LYS A 21 -14.15 2.04 12.86
CA LYS A 21 -15.44 2.75 12.81
C LYS A 21 -16.48 2.07 11.94
N THR A 22 -16.06 1.22 11.00
CA THR A 22 -16.96 0.54 10.06
C THR A 22 -17.45 -0.79 10.61
N SER A 23 -18.73 -1.09 10.36
CA SER A 23 -19.36 -2.38 10.68
C SER A 23 -19.71 -3.21 9.44
N SER A 24 -19.47 -2.69 8.23
CA SER A 24 -19.74 -3.41 6.98
C SER A 24 -18.73 -4.54 6.79
N PRO A 25 -19.14 -5.83 6.76
CA PRO A 25 -18.21 -6.94 6.59
C PRO A 25 -17.45 -6.90 5.25
N GLN A 26 -18.12 -6.47 4.18
CA GLN A 26 -17.51 -6.32 2.86
C GLN A 26 -16.44 -5.22 2.86
N LEU A 27 -16.77 -4.06 3.43
CA LEU A 27 -15.82 -2.96 3.56
C LEU A 27 -14.64 -3.32 4.49
N LEU A 28 -14.90 -4.06 5.58
CA LEU A 28 -13.83 -4.57 6.44
C LEU A 28 -12.88 -5.50 5.70
N LYS A 29 -13.40 -6.40 4.84
CA LYS A 29 -12.57 -7.28 4.02
C LYS A 29 -11.68 -6.48 3.07
N ALA A 30 -12.27 -5.51 2.34
CA ALA A 30 -11.52 -4.65 1.41
C ALA A 30 -10.46 -3.80 2.14
N LEU A 31 -10.81 -3.20 3.28
CA LEU A 31 -9.87 -2.41 4.08
C LEU A 31 -8.71 -3.25 4.62
N ASN A 32 -8.96 -4.47 5.07
CA ASN A 32 -7.88 -5.35 5.54
C ASN A 32 -6.94 -5.75 4.39
N TYR A 33 -7.48 -6.03 3.19
CA TYR A 33 -6.65 -6.28 2.00
C TYR A 33 -5.78 -5.05 1.68
N CYS A 34 -6.36 -3.86 1.70
CA CYS A 34 -5.66 -2.60 1.51
C CYS A 34 -4.58 -2.32 2.57
N VAL A 35 -4.82 -2.65 3.84
CA VAL A 35 -3.82 -2.50 4.90
C VAL A 35 -2.58 -3.32 4.60
N GLU A 36 -2.73 -4.58 4.17
CA GLU A 36 -1.57 -5.41 3.81
C GLU A 36 -0.86 -4.88 2.55
N ALA A 37 -1.60 -4.44 1.53
CA ALA A 37 -1.01 -3.84 0.33
C ALA A 37 -0.17 -2.59 0.65
N TYR A 38 -0.69 -1.69 1.50
CA TYR A 38 0.02 -0.48 1.89
C TYR A 38 1.17 -0.71 2.88
N LYS A 39 1.08 -1.76 3.72
CA LYS A 39 2.20 -2.23 4.55
C LYS A 39 3.34 -2.75 3.68
N TYR A 40 3.01 -3.58 2.68
CA TYR A 40 3.99 -4.04 1.69
C TYR A 40 4.61 -2.86 0.95
N ALA A 41 3.80 -1.93 0.43
CA ALA A 41 4.30 -0.76 -0.28
C ALA A 41 5.22 0.13 0.57
N SER A 42 4.87 0.38 1.84
CA SER A 42 5.73 1.13 2.76
C SER A 42 7.11 0.49 2.91
N LEU A 43 7.15 -0.82 3.17
CA LEU A 43 8.42 -1.55 3.35
C LEU A 43 9.24 -1.58 2.07
N SER A 44 8.58 -1.83 0.94
CA SER A 44 9.21 -1.85 -0.38
C SER A 44 9.81 -0.49 -0.74
N PHE A 45 9.10 0.63 -0.52
CA PHE A 45 9.67 1.97 -0.75
C PHE A 45 10.90 2.26 0.12
N GLU A 46 10.95 1.76 1.36
CA GLU A 46 12.12 1.90 2.23
C GLU A 46 13.31 1.08 1.73
N MET A 47 13.07 -0.17 1.32
CA MET A 47 14.10 -1.04 0.76
C MET A 47 14.62 -0.54 -0.59
N VAL A 48 13.72 -0.08 -1.47
CA VAL A 48 14.09 0.45 -2.78
C VAL A 48 14.93 1.73 -2.62
N PHE A 49 14.66 2.54 -1.59
CA PHE A 49 15.46 3.72 -1.33
C PHE A 49 16.95 3.39 -1.06
N SER A 50 17.25 2.30 -0.35
CA SER A 50 18.65 1.91 -0.11
C SER A 50 19.32 1.36 -1.38
N LYS A 51 18.59 0.62 -2.22
CA LYS A 51 19.11 0.04 -3.47
C LYS A 51 19.25 1.04 -4.62
N LEU A 52 18.54 2.18 -4.58
CA LEU A 52 18.43 3.08 -5.72
C LEU A 52 19.76 3.59 -6.28
N VAL A 53 20.78 3.74 -5.41
CA VAL A 53 22.12 4.21 -5.82
C VAL A 53 22.95 3.07 -6.42
N GLU A 54 22.77 1.84 -5.92
CA GLU A 54 23.58 0.67 -6.28
C GLU A 54 23.01 -0.05 -7.51
N ASP A 55 21.69 -0.20 -7.59
CA ASP A 55 20.98 -0.88 -8.67
C ASP A 55 19.63 -0.18 -8.95
N PRO A 56 19.64 0.91 -9.74
CA PRO A 56 18.44 1.66 -10.06
C PRO A 56 17.44 0.87 -10.91
N GLN A 57 17.88 -0.15 -11.66
CA GLN A 57 17.00 -0.96 -12.51
C GLN A 57 16.17 -1.93 -11.66
N THR A 58 16.81 -2.65 -10.73
CA THR A 58 16.08 -3.48 -9.77
C THR A 58 15.19 -2.61 -8.86
N ALA A 59 15.69 -1.45 -8.43
CA ALA A 59 14.89 -0.50 -7.67
C ALA A 59 13.61 -0.06 -8.43
N ASN A 60 13.72 0.19 -9.74
CA ASN A 60 12.56 0.53 -10.57
C ASN A 60 11.60 -0.66 -10.73
N TYR A 61 12.12 -1.86 -10.97
CA TYR A 61 11.31 -3.09 -11.07
C TYR A 61 10.54 -3.37 -9.76
N ASP A 62 11.24 -3.30 -8.62
CA ASP A 62 10.66 -3.48 -7.28
C ASP A 62 9.49 -2.49 -7.05
N VAL A 63 9.56 -1.27 -7.60
CA VAL A 63 8.44 -0.31 -7.56
C VAL A 63 7.29 -0.71 -8.46
N THR A 64 7.56 -1.09 -9.70
CA THR A 64 6.51 -1.50 -10.65
C THR A 64 5.73 -2.73 -10.15
N VAL A 65 6.37 -3.63 -9.42
CA VAL A 65 5.71 -4.80 -8.82
C VAL A 65 4.70 -4.42 -7.73
N MET A 66 4.79 -3.22 -7.13
CA MET A 66 3.81 -2.75 -6.15
C MET A 66 2.50 -2.26 -6.78
N ASP A 67 2.54 -1.76 -8.01
CA ASP A 67 1.39 -1.12 -8.65
C ASP A 67 0.13 -2.02 -8.70
N PRO A 68 0.23 -3.32 -9.03
CA PRO A 68 -0.92 -4.22 -9.03
C PRO A 68 -1.58 -4.37 -7.66
N GLU A 69 -0.80 -4.43 -6.58
CA GLU A 69 -1.34 -4.59 -5.21
C GLU A 69 -2.14 -3.35 -4.79
N ILE A 70 -1.63 -2.16 -5.11
CA ILE A 70 -2.35 -0.91 -4.83
C ILE A 70 -3.59 -0.77 -5.71
N THR A 71 -3.48 -1.09 -7.00
CA THR A 71 -4.61 -1.05 -7.94
C THR A 71 -5.73 -2.01 -7.52
N ASN A 72 -5.38 -3.22 -7.10
CA ASN A 72 -6.35 -4.18 -6.60
C ASN A 72 -7.01 -3.69 -5.31
N CYS A 73 -6.26 -3.02 -4.42
CA CYS A 73 -6.82 -2.45 -3.20
C CYS A 73 -7.89 -1.40 -3.53
N GLU A 74 -7.58 -0.49 -4.44
CA GLU A 74 -8.53 0.54 -4.88
C GLU A 74 -9.78 -0.08 -5.50
N LYS A 75 -9.62 -1.14 -6.29
CA LYS A 75 -10.74 -1.90 -6.87
C LYS A 75 -11.61 -2.56 -5.79
N GLU A 76 -11.02 -3.28 -4.83
CA GLU A 76 -11.77 -3.91 -3.73
C GLU A 76 -12.53 -2.87 -2.90
N LEU A 77 -11.97 -1.68 -2.69
CA LEU A 77 -12.67 -0.58 -2.00
C LEU A 77 -13.84 -0.01 -2.81
N LEU A 78 -13.72 0.04 -4.14
CA LEU A 78 -14.81 0.47 -5.03
C LEU A 78 -15.94 -0.57 -5.05
N ASP A 79 -15.60 -1.85 -5.11
CA ASP A 79 -16.56 -2.96 -5.14
C ASP A 79 -17.26 -3.17 -3.78
N ALA A 80 -16.68 -2.66 -2.69
CA ALA A 80 -17.22 -2.74 -1.33
C ALA A 80 -18.05 -1.50 -0.88
N LYS A 81 -18.20 -0.48 -1.74
CA LYS A 81 -19.07 0.68 -1.51
C LYS A 81 -20.53 0.36 -1.77
#